data_AF-A0A4Z1CF09-F1
#
_entry.id   AF-A0A4Z1CF09-F1
#
_cell.length_a   1.000
_cell.length_b   1.000
_cell.length_c   1.000
_cell.angle_alpha   90.00
_cell.angle_beta   90.00
_cell.angle_gamma   90.00
#
_symmetry.space_group_name_H-M   'P 1'
#
loop_
_entity.id
_entity.type
_entity.pdbx_description
1 polymer ?
#
loop_
_entity_poly.entity_id
_entity_poly.type
_entity_poly.pdbx_seq_one_letter_code
_entity_poly.pdbx_strand_id
1 'polypeptide(L)'
;MRIFEGVKAILLSPSGSLQGLADVVGQSAEELFEGESFNGIDLRDEAISLLLKIDADFTGAILTRAQTKALKNGGDARSRRLRGQGLSELQSMRYAVISSFIEKFFPEDRHYAAEVALWSPLKSGATADGNWKESVRFYAANALRFLVMEGTKLDIDSEEIVLNYLSNIKMLKLPVEAGVLSEILRLNIALPPEIFEKVFDFDCCTERFVVDWLDYIAVAYDEKEGGSLRAGSLEIDPSNASLKWSPKSGLPKIIKTSSFYLQALSLAALAPTNATLSYYESILARARSLEELRYLIYRISEKRPDASAAGLVARILAQASSDPKFITEIALDENIDVNIRNRFRYLIIASGSPEGRRALIAIIADLGEKASGIEVDSILVGLSFDESIKLMRPFWEALTLHHRAVALDAISAKVVSESERHRMKLLRDRYLN
;
A
#
# COMPACT_ATOMS: atom_id res chain seq x y z
N MET A 1 -17.96 21.76 0.78
CA MET A 1 -18.52 23.00 1.36
C MET A 1 -18.11 24.30 0.65
N ARG A 2 -16.92 24.43 0.04
CA ARG A 2 -16.42 25.71 -0.54
C ARG A 2 -17.05 26.17 -1.87
N ILE A 3 -17.65 25.27 -2.65
CA ILE A 3 -18.24 25.61 -3.96
C ILE A 3 -19.47 26.51 -3.80
N PHE A 4 -20.35 26.19 -2.84
CA PHE A 4 -21.58 26.95 -2.59
C PHE A 4 -21.31 28.37 -2.06
N GLU A 5 -20.25 28.57 -1.28
CA GLU A 5 -19.83 29.91 -0.84
C GLU A 5 -19.28 30.75 -2.00
N GLY A 6 -18.54 30.14 -2.94
CA GLY A 6 -18.06 30.81 -4.16
C GLY A 6 -19.20 31.22 -5.09
N VAL A 7 -20.18 30.35 -5.31
CA VAL A 7 -21.40 30.64 -6.08
C VAL A 7 -22.18 31.79 -5.43
N LYS A 8 -22.32 31.77 -4.09
CA LYS A 8 -23.00 32.81 -3.33
C LYS A 8 -22.28 34.16 -3.43
N ALA A 9 -20.94 34.18 -3.40
CA ALA A 9 -20.14 35.40 -3.55
C ALA A 9 -20.24 36.01 -4.96
N ILE A 10 -20.29 35.18 -6.01
CA ILE A 10 -20.47 35.63 -7.40
C ILE A 10 -21.88 36.20 -7.62
N LEU A 11 -22.91 35.57 -7.06
CA LEU A 11 -24.30 36.00 -7.19
C LEU A 11 -24.64 37.23 -6.35
N LEU A 12 -23.91 37.47 -5.26
CA LEU A 12 -24.11 38.60 -4.34
C LEU A 12 -23.07 39.72 -4.53
N SER A 13 -22.20 39.64 -5.55
CA SER A 13 -21.22 40.70 -5.79
C SER A 13 -21.94 42.03 -6.06
N PRO A 14 -21.54 43.14 -5.41
CA PRO A 14 -22.19 44.43 -5.59
C PRO A 14 -22.25 44.82 -7.06
N SER A 15 -23.47 45.09 -7.52
CA SER A 15 -23.87 45.43 -8.88
C SER A 15 -22.96 46.46 -9.57
N GLY A 16 -22.46 46.10 -10.76
CA GLY A 16 -22.30 47.06 -11.85
C GLY A 16 -21.09 46.89 -12.77
N SER A 17 -19.97 46.33 -12.30
CA SER A 17 -18.72 46.35 -13.09
C SER A 17 -18.15 44.97 -13.37
N LEU A 18 -17.70 44.81 -14.62
CA LEU A 18 -16.97 43.65 -15.11
C LEU A 18 -15.71 43.35 -14.27
N GLN A 19 -15.06 44.42 -13.81
CA GLN A 19 -13.83 44.35 -13.02
C GLN A 19 -14.08 43.71 -11.65
N GLY A 20 -15.16 44.10 -10.95
CA GLY A 20 -15.49 43.52 -9.65
C GLY A 20 -15.79 42.02 -9.75
N LEU A 21 -16.42 41.59 -10.85
CA LEU A 21 -16.63 40.18 -11.14
C LEU A 21 -15.31 39.44 -11.42
N ALA A 22 -14.44 40.04 -12.24
CA ALA A 22 -13.12 39.52 -12.59
C ALA A 22 -12.24 39.28 -11.36
N ASP A 23 -12.27 40.22 -10.40
CA ASP A 23 -11.55 40.11 -9.13
C ASP A 23 -12.07 38.95 -8.26
N VAL A 24 -13.39 38.73 -8.22
CA VAL A 24 -14.01 37.63 -7.46
C VAL A 24 -13.63 36.26 -8.00
N VAL A 25 -13.50 36.10 -9.32
CA VAL A 25 -13.09 34.84 -9.94
C VAL A 25 -11.59 34.72 -10.21
N GLY A 26 -10.83 35.79 -9.98
CA GLY A 26 -9.40 35.84 -10.25
C GLY A 26 -9.10 35.64 -11.73
N GLN A 27 -9.68 36.45 -12.60
CA GLN A 27 -9.37 36.54 -14.04
C GLN A 27 -9.22 38.02 -14.43
N SER A 28 -8.66 38.31 -15.60
CA SER A 28 -8.78 39.66 -16.16
C SER A 28 -10.18 39.86 -16.75
N ALA A 29 -10.60 41.12 -16.89
CA ALA A 29 -11.87 41.47 -17.53
C ALA A 29 -11.95 40.95 -18.98
N GLU A 30 -10.82 40.92 -19.67
CA GLU A 30 -10.66 40.45 -21.04
C GLU A 30 -10.74 38.91 -21.15
N GLU A 31 -10.13 38.17 -20.21
CA GLU A 31 -10.21 36.70 -20.15
C GLU A 31 -11.65 36.19 -19.97
N LEU A 32 -12.48 36.94 -19.24
CA LEU A 32 -13.90 36.64 -19.12
C LEU A 32 -14.64 36.69 -20.47
N PHE A 33 -14.15 37.42 -21.47
CA PHE A 33 -14.81 37.62 -22.78
C PHE A 33 -14.08 37.02 -23.97
N GLU A 34 -12.90 36.42 -23.76
CA GLU A 34 -12.14 35.80 -24.85
C GLU A 34 -12.99 34.74 -25.58
N GLY A 35 -13.21 34.98 -26.88
CA GLY A 35 -13.87 34.05 -27.80
C GLY A 35 -15.35 34.28 -28.11
N GLU A 36 -16.01 35.29 -27.55
CA GLU A 36 -17.44 35.52 -27.79
C GLU A 36 -17.73 36.63 -28.80
N SER A 37 -18.72 36.38 -29.67
CA SER A 37 -19.32 37.39 -30.55
C SER A 37 -20.71 37.77 -30.04
N PHE A 38 -21.04 39.07 -30.09
CA PHE A 38 -22.37 39.58 -29.75
C PHE A 38 -23.05 40.09 -31.01
N ASN A 39 -24.17 39.47 -31.43
CA ASN A 39 -24.88 39.79 -32.68
C ASN A 39 -23.97 39.83 -33.93
N GLY A 40 -22.96 38.95 -33.99
CA GLY A 40 -22.03 38.90 -35.11
C GLY A 40 -20.86 39.88 -35.05
N ILE A 41 -20.73 40.67 -33.98
CA ILE A 41 -19.55 41.49 -33.68
C ILE A 41 -18.60 40.65 -32.85
N ASP A 42 -17.41 40.35 -33.38
CA ASP A 42 -16.35 39.68 -32.63
C ASP A 42 -15.73 40.70 -31.66
N LEU A 43 -15.89 40.48 -30.36
CA LEU A 43 -15.48 41.42 -29.31
C LEU A 43 -13.95 41.50 -29.15
N ARG A 44 -13.19 40.81 -30.01
CA ARG A 44 -11.72 40.89 -30.11
C ARG A 44 -11.26 42.16 -30.84
N ASP A 45 -12.08 42.69 -31.75
CA ASP A 45 -11.66 43.76 -32.67
C ASP A 45 -11.97 45.17 -32.16
N GLU A 46 -12.80 45.31 -31.13
CA GLU A 46 -13.03 46.58 -30.43
C GLU A 46 -12.50 46.52 -29.00
N ALA A 47 -11.75 47.54 -28.60
CA ALA A 47 -11.17 47.58 -27.27
C ALA A 47 -12.30 47.52 -26.22
N ILE A 48 -12.28 46.54 -25.33
CA ILE A 48 -13.23 46.38 -24.20
C ILE A 48 -13.41 47.70 -23.41
N SER A 49 -12.38 48.55 -23.39
CA SER A 49 -12.41 49.92 -22.89
C SER A 49 -13.46 50.87 -23.52
N LEU A 50 -13.89 50.61 -24.76
CA LEU A 50 -14.87 51.37 -25.53
C LEU A 50 -16.29 50.93 -25.15
N LEU A 51 -16.52 49.62 -25.01
CA LEU A 51 -17.78 49.06 -24.50
C LEU A 51 -18.05 49.48 -23.04
N LEU A 52 -17.01 49.60 -22.22
CA LEU A 52 -17.09 50.13 -20.85
C LEU A 52 -17.36 51.65 -20.81
N LYS A 53 -17.11 52.40 -21.89
CA LYS A 53 -17.29 53.86 -21.97
C LYS A 53 -18.63 54.30 -22.54
N ILE A 54 -19.31 53.46 -23.33
CA ILE A 54 -20.51 53.87 -24.10
C ILE A 54 -21.78 53.90 -23.24
N ASP A 55 -21.79 53.36 -22.01
CA ASP A 55 -22.97 53.35 -21.12
C ASP A 55 -24.25 52.85 -21.83
N ALA A 56 -24.08 51.97 -22.83
CA ALA A 56 -25.19 51.31 -23.48
C ALA A 56 -25.75 50.29 -22.49
N ASP A 57 -27.08 50.33 -22.31
CA ASP A 57 -27.86 49.59 -21.31
C ASP A 57 -27.82 48.06 -21.52
N PHE A 58 -26.64 47.48 -21.33
CA PHE A 58 -26.33 46.05 -21.43
C PHE A 58 -26.10 45.42 -20.06
N THR A 59 -26.35 46.18 -18.99
CA THR A 59 -25.98 45.92 -17.59
C THR A 59 -26.47 44.55 -17.10
N GLY A 60 -27.59 44.05 -17.62
CA GLY A 60 -28.10 42.71 -17.28
C GLY A 60 -27.46 41.56 -18.06
N ALA A 61 -27.30 41.70 -19.39
CA ALA A 61 -26.95 40.57 -20.24
C ALA A 61 -25.45 40.22 -20.20
N ILE A 62 -24.59 41.24 -20.16
CA ILE A 62 -23.13 41.06 -20.11
C ILE A 62 -22.72 40.48 -18.76
N LEU A 63 -23.26 41.01 -17.66
CA LEU A 63 -22.98 40.51 -16.31
C LEU A 63 -23.52 39.10 -16.09
N THR A 64 -24.72 38.76 -16.59
CA THR A 64 -25.27 37.39 -16.43
C THR A 64 -24.42 36.34 -17.18
N ARG A 65 -23.90 36.67 -18.38
CA ARG A 65 -23.03 35.76 -19.15
C ARG A 65 -21.64 35.65 -18.53
N ALA A 66 -21.05 36.76 -18.13
CA ALA A 66 -19.79 36.76 -17.38
C ALA A 66 -19.92 35.97 -16.07
N GLN A 67 -21.02 36.13 -15.33
CA GLN A 67 -21.36 35.33 -14.14
C GLN A 67 -21.52 33.84 -14.48
N THR A 68 -22.14 33.50 -15.61
CA THR A 68 -22.30 32.11 -16.05
C THR A 68 -20.95 31.46 -16.41
N LYS A 69 -20.07 32.19 -17.12
CA LYS A 69 -18.70 31.73 -17.44
C LYS A 69 -17.83 31.68 -16.19
N ALA A 70 -17.96 32.65 -15.29
CA ALA A 70 -17.36 32.67 -13.96
C ALA A 70 -17.81 31.49 -13.08
N LEU A 71 -19.08 31.10 -13.13
CA LEU A 71 -19.59 29.91 -12.43
C LEU A 71 -19.06 28.62 -13.05
N LYS A 72 -18.91 28.59 -14.38
CA LYS A 72 -18.36 27.44 -15.14
C LYS A 72 -16.85 27.25 -14.94
N ASN A 73 -16.10 28.36 -14.82
CA ASN A 73 -14.62 28.36 -14.81
C ASN A 73 -14.00 28.72 -13.44
N GLY A 74 -14.74 29.37 -12.54
CA GLY A 74 -14.23 29.91 -11.27
C GLY A 74 -13.85 28.83 -10.25
N GLY A 75 -14.47 27.65 -10.34
CA GLY A 75 -14.01 26.46 -9.61
C GLY A 75 -12.63 25.99 -10.06
N ASP A 76 -12.30 26.16 -11.35
CA ASP A 76 -11.07 25.69 -11.96
C ASP A 76 -9.93 26.70 -11.85
N ALA A 77 -10.18 27.99 -12.08
CA ALA A 77 -9.14 29.03 -12.09
C ALA A 77 -8.56 29.31 -10.70
N ARG A 78 -9.42 29.50 -9.69
CA ARG A 78 -8.98 29.69 -8.29
C ARG A 78 -8.30 28.43 -7.75
N SER A 79 -8.80 27.25 -8.09
CA SER A 79 -8.16 25.98 -7.72
C SER A 79 -6.83 25.76 -8.44
N ARG A 80 -6.65 26.25 -9.68
CA ARG A 80 -5.36 26.25 -10.39
C ARG A 80 -4.37 27.23 -9.75
N ARG A 81 -4.81 28.44 -9.35
CA ARG A 81 -3.96 29.42 -8.65
C ARG A 81 -3.52 28.94 -7.26
N LEU A 82 -4.45 28.38 -6.47
CA LEU A 82 -4.13 27.79 -5.16
C LEU A 82 -3.17 26.60 -5.31
N ARG A 83 -3.35 25.74 -6.34
CA ARG A 83 -2.38 24.68 -6.69
C ARG A 83 -1.02 25.23 -7.10
N GLY A 84 -0.98 26.33 -7.87
CA GLY A 84 0.24 27.01 -8.28
C GLY A 84 1.01 27.65 -7.12
N GLN A 85 0.31 28.29 -6.17
CA GLN A 85 0.92 28.84 -4.95
C GLN A 85 1.51 27.73 -4.07
N GLY A 86 0.77 26.65 -3.83
CA GLY A 86 1.28 25.50 -3.06
C GLY A 86 2.50 24.83 -3.72
N LEU A 87 2.54 24.77 -5.05
CA LEU A 87 3.72 24.27 -5.78
C LEU A 87 4.94 25.16 -5.60
N SER A 88 4.78 26.48 -5.67
CA SER A 88 5.87 27.45 -5.50
C SER A 88 6.48 27.38 -4.09
N GLU A 89 5.64 27.26 -3.07
CA GLU A 89 6.07 27.09 -1.67
C GLU A 89 6.83 25.77 -1.48
N LEU A 90 6.31 24.66 -2.02
CA LEU A 90 6.98 23.36 -1.98
C LEU A 90 8.35 23.37 -2.69
N GLN A 91 8.45 24.04 -3.84
CA GLN A 91 9.71 24.17 -4.56
C GLN A 91 10.73 25.01 -3.78
N SER A 92 10.29 26.10 -3.15
CA SER A 92 11.15 26.95 -2.33
C SER A 92 11.70 26.19 -1.12
N MET A 93 10.85 25.41 -0.44
CA MET A 93 11.25 24.54 0.66
C MET A 93 12.29 23.50 0.20
N ARG A 94 12.04 22.81 -0.92
CA ARG A 94 12.97 21.81 -1.47
C ARG A 94 14.31 22.41 -1.83
N TYR A 95 14.31 23.59 -2.45
CA TYR A 95 15.54 24.29 -2.79
C TYR A 95 16.35 24.60 -1.54
N ALA A 96 15.73 25.17 -0.50
CA ALA A 96 16.39 25.50 0.75
C ALA A 96 17.05 24.28 1.41
N VAL A 97 16.36 23.14 1.43
CA VAL A 97 16.88 21.88 1.97
C VAL A 97 18.10 21.37 1.21
N ILE A 98 18.02 21.34 -0.13
CA ILE A 98 19.12 20.86 -0.96
C ILE A 98 20.30 21.83 -0.94
N SER A 99 20.05 23.14 -0.98
CA SER A 99 21.06 24.18 -0.90
C SER A 99 21.82 24.12 0.43
N SER A 100 21.12 24.00 1.56
CA SER A 100 21.76 23.84 2.88
C SER A 100 22.61 22.56 2.98
N PHE A 101 22.16 21.46 2.35
CA PHE A 101 22.95 20.23 2.27
C PHE A 101 24.22 20.42 1.44
N ILE A 102 24.15 21.13 0.30
CA ILE A 102 25.29 21.42 -0.55
C ILE A 102 26.32 22.27 0.21
N GLU A 103 25.87 23.35 0.86
CA GLU A 103 26.73 24.24 1.65
C GLU A 103 27.44 23.50 2.80
N LYS A 104 26.77 22.52 3.41
CA LYS A 104 27.35 21.74 4.51
C LYS A 104 28.46 20.78 4.07
N PHE A 105 28.31 20.12 2.91
CA PHE A 105 29.16 18.98 2.53
C PHE A 105 30.07 19.25 1.33
N PHE A 106 29.86 20.32 0.57
CA PHE A 106 30.65 20.63 -0.61
C PHE A 106 31.41 21.94 -0.44
N PRO A 107 32.68 22.02 -0.88
CA PRO A 107 33.39 23.29 -0.94
C PRO A 107 32.76 24.22 -1.99
N GLU A 108 32.93 25.53 -1.83
CA GLU A 108 32.26 26.56 -2.65
C GLU A 108 32.50 26.38 -4.16
N ASP A 109 33.69 25.94 -4.57
CA ASP A 109 34.04 25.69 -5.97
C ASP A 109 33.25 24.53 -6.61
N ARG A 110 32.67 23.65 -5.78
CA ARG A 110 31.85 22.50 -6.19
C ARG A 110 30.36 22.73 -6.07
N HIS A 111 29.92 23.85 -5.49
CA HIS A 111 28.49 24.14 -5.28
C HIS A 111 27.70 24.11 -6.59
N TYR A 112 28.23 24.69 -7.66
CA TYR A 112 27.56 24.67 -8.97
C TYR A 112 27.33 23.24 -9.49
N ALA A 113 28.36 22.39 -9.43
CA ALA A 113 28.24 21.00 -9.87
C ALA A 113 27.24 20.21 -9.01
N ALA A 114 27.25 20.44 -7.69
CA ALA A 114 26.32 19.83 -6.76
C ALA A 114 24.88 20.32 -6.96
N GLU A 115 24.65 21.61 -7.23
CA GLU A 115 23.32 22.14 -7.56
C GLU A 115 22.78 21.55 -8.87
N VAL A 116 23.63 21.39 -9.89
CA VAL A 116 23.25 20.77 -11.16
C VAL A 116 22.84 19.31 -10.96
N ALA A 117 23.56 18.56 -10.14
CA ALA A 117 23.28 17.15 -9.88
C ALA A 117 22.09 16.93 -8.92
N LEU A 118 21.98 17.73 -7.86
CA LEU A 118 21.05 17.50 -6.76
C LEU A 118 19.78 18.35 -6.87
N TRP A 119 19.82 19.59 -7.39
CA TRP A 119 18.64 20.45 -7.43
C TRP A 119 17.96 20.48 -8.80
N SER A 120 18.73 20.66 -9.88
CA SER A 120 18.19 20.84 -11.25
C SER A 120 17.15 19.79 -11.66
N PRO A 121 17.35 18.48 -11.37
CA PRO A 121 16.36 17.45 -11.73
C PRO A 121 15.01 17.59 -10.99
N LEU A 122 15.00 18.17 -9.78
CA LEU A 122 13.79 18.35 -8.97
C LEU A 122 12.95 19.55 -9.40
N LYS A 123 13.57 20.57 -10.01
CA LYS A 123 12.91 21.83 -10.43
C LYS A 123 11.76 21.61 -11.41
N SER A 124 11.89 20.61 -12.30
CA SER A 124 10.90 20.33 -13.36
C SER A 124 9.95 19.16 -13.03
N GLY A 125 10.17 18.48 -11.91
CA GLY A 125 9.65 17.15 -11.62
C GLY A 125 8.41 17.07 -10.72
N ALA A 126 8.06 18.16 -10.04
CA ALA A 126 7.00 18.18 -9.05
C ALA A 126 5.61 18.47 -9.68
N THR A 127 4.62 17.63 -9.40
CA THR A 127 3.21 18.03 -9.51
C THR A 127 2.65 18.27 -8.10
N ALA A 128 1.57 19.07 -8.00
CA ALA A 128 0.99 19.49 -6.72
C ALA A 128 0.47 18.32 -5.87
N ASP A 129 0.25 17.16 -6.50
CA ASP A 129 -0.45 16.01 -5.92
C ASP A 129 0.52 14.90 -5.46
N GLY A 130 1.83 15.17 -5.41
CA GLY A 130 2.83 14.13 -5.10
C GLY A 130 3.05 13.12 -6.23
N ASN A 131 2.46 13.36 -7.40
CA ASN A 131 2.74 12.56 -8.59
C ASN A 131 4.06 13.01 -9.22
N TRP A 132 5.08 12.18 -9.09
CA TRP A 132 6.39 12.41 -9.66
C TRP A 132 6.40 12.05 -11.14
N LYS A 133 6.98 12.91 -11.97
CA LYS A 133 7.29 12.53 -13.35
C LYS A 133 8.20 11.30 -13.36
N GLU A 134 8.03 10.43 -14.35
CA GLU A 134 8.86 9.22 -14.53
C GLU A 134 10.36 9.56 -14.52
N SER A 135 10.76 10.71 -15.08
CA SER A 135 12.13 11.21 -15.08
C SER A 135 12.73 11.44 -13.69
N VAL A 136 11.90 11.61 -12.66
CA VAL A 136 12.32 11.84 -11.27
C VAL A 136 12.48 10.54 -10.49
N ARG A 137 11.97 9.41 -11.01
CA ARG A 137 12.04 8.12 -10.31
C ARG A 137 13.47 7.66 -10.04
N PHE A 138 14.38 7.91 -10.97
CA PHE A 138 15.80 7.57 -10.82
C PHE A 138 16.64 8.65 -10.13
N TYR A 139 16.03 9.76 -9.70
CA TYR A 139 16.74 10.89 -9.11
C TYR A 139 17.55 10.47 -7.88
N ALA A 140 16.92 9.78 -6.92
CA ALA A 140 17.56 9.40 -5.67
C ALA A 140 18.80 8.52 -5.90
N ALA A 141 18.70 7.55 -6.80
CA ALA A 141 19.82 6.68 -7.15
C ALA A 141 20.94 7.44 -7.88
N ASN A 142 20.60 8.34 -8.82
CA ASN A 142 21.60 9.14 -9.54
C ASN A 142 22.31 10.15 -8.63
N ALA A 143 21.58 10.77 -7.70
CA ALA A 143 22.15 11.64 -6.69
C ALA A 143 23.09 10.87 -5.78
N LEU A 144 22.72 9.67 -5.30
CA LEU A 144 23.64 8.81 -4.55
C LEU A 144 24.92 8.51 -5.32
N ARG A 145 24.83 8.15 -6.61
CA ARG A 145 26.02 7.93 -7.45
C ARG A 145 26.93 9.15 -7.50
N PHE A 146 26.35 10.34 -7.63
CA PHE A 146 27.09 11.59 -7.60
C PHE A 146 27.77 11.83 -6.25
N LEU A 147 27.03 11.67 -5.14
CA LEU A 147 27.55 11.84 -3.78
C LEU A 147 28.71 10.90 -3.49
N VAL A 148 28.64 9.65 -3.94
CA VAL A 148 29.73 8.67 -3.83
C VAL A 148 30.95 9.11 -4.62
N MET A 149 30.75 9.53 -5.87
CA MET A 149 31.82 9.92 -6.75
C MET A 149 32.53 11.19 -6.24
N GLU A 150 31.81 12.16 -5.68
CA GLU A 150 32.43 13.37 -5.13
C GLU A 150 32.95 13.15 -3.70
N GLY A 151 32.26 12.38 -2.85
CA GLY A 151 32.71 12.07 -1.49
C GLY A 151 34.06 11.36 -1.48
N THR A 152 34.28 10.42 -2.41
CA THR A 152 35.59 9.76 -2.60
C THR A 152 36.69 10.70 -3.08
N LYS A 153 36.35 11.76 -3.83
CA LYS A 153 37.34 12.77 -4.27
C LYS A 153 37.66 13.79 -3.17
N LEU A 154 36.71 14.03 -2.27
CA LEU A 154 36.79 15.05 -1.23
C LEU A 154 37.25 14.49 0.13
N ASP A 155 37.51 13.19 0.23
CA ASP A 155 37.88 12.48 1.48
C ASP A 155 36.88 12.72 2.62
N ILE A 156 35.60 12.82 2.28
CA ILE A 156 34.52 13.00 3.25
C ILE A 156 33.94 11.62 3.60
N ASP A 157 33.51 11.46 4.85
CA ASP A 157 32.80 10.26 5.29
C ASP A 157 31.56 10.02 4.42
N SER A 158 31.67 8.99 3.56
CA SER A 158 30.66 8.62 2.59
C SER A 158 29.40 8.07 3.27
N GLU A 159 29.51 7.52 4.48
CA GLU A 159 28.36 7.05 5.25
C GLU A 159 27.56 8.24 5.79
N GLU A 160 28.22 9.23 6.39
CA GLU A 160 27.55 10.43 6.91
C GLU A 160 26.82 11.20 5.79
N ILE A 161 27.50 11.46 4.67
CA ILE A 161 26.90 12.18 3.52
C ILE A 161 25.65 11.44 3.03
N VAL A 162 25.75 10.12 2.86
CA VAL A 162 24.65 9.31 2.32
C VAL A 162 23.47 9.28 3.28
N LEU A 163 23.69 9.06 4.59
CA LEU A 163 22.61 9.04 5.57
C LEU A 163 21.90 10.40 5.70
N ASN A 164 22.66 11.51 5.66
CA ASN A 164 22.07 12.86 5.63
C ASN A 164 21.25 13.08 4.35
N TYR A 165 21.75 12.62 3.20
CA TYR A 165 21.02 12.72 1.93
C TYR A 165 19.73 11.90 1.95
N LEU A 166 19.76 10.66 2.44
CA LEU A 166 18.57 9.82 2.57
C LEU A 166 17.55 10.45 3.52
N SER A 167 17.99 11.03 4.65
CA SER A 167 17.12 11.79 5.54
C SER A 167 16.44 12.97 4.83
N ASN A 168 17.14 13.66 3.93
CA ASN A 168 16.55 14.72 3.10
C ASN A 168 15.55 14.15 2.09
N ILE A 169 15.83 13.00 1.46
CA ILE A 169 14.86 12.29 0.59
C ILE A 169 13.56 12.02 1.35
N LYS A 170 13.64 11.49 2.57
CA LYS A 170 12.48 11.24 3.43
C LYS A 170 11.72 12.53 3.74
N MET A 171 12.41 13.57 4.20
CA MET A 171 11.78 14.86 4.53
C MET A 171 11.05 15.46 3.33
N LEU A 172 11.63 15.31 2.13
CA LEU A 172 11.07 15.83 0.88
C LEU A 172 10.05 14.89 0.22
N LYS A 173 9.82 13.70 0.80
CA LYS A 173 8.93 12.64 0.29
C LYS A 173 9.21 12.30 -1.18
N LEU A 174 10.50 12.11 -1.49
CA LEU A 174 10.95 11.75 -2.83
C LEU A 174 10.78 10.24 -3.06
N PRO A 175 10.46 9.80 -4.30
CA PRO A 175 10.26 8.39 -4.60
C PRO A 175 11.58 7.61 -4.48
N VAL A 176 11.50 6.40 -3.92
CA VAL A 176 12.65 5.53 -3.65
C VAL A 176 12.48 4.20 -4.38
N GLU A 177 13.37 3.97 -5.33
CA GLU A 177 13.38 2.76 -6.17
C GLU A 177 14.50 1.79 -5.80
N ALA A 178 14.41 0.56 -6.32
CA ALA A 178 15.39 -0.51 -6.07
C ALA A 178 16.85 -0.09 -6.36
N GLY A 179 17.08 0.80 -7.32
CA GLY A 179 18.41 1.31 -7.64
C GLY A 179 19.09 2.04 -6.46
N VAL A 180 18.32 2.61 -5.54
CA VAL A 180 18.84 3.26 -4.32
C VAL A 180 19.54 2.23 -3.43
N LEU A 181 18.92 1.06 -3.23
CA LEU A 181 19.51 0.00 -2.41
C LEU A 181 20.84 -0.47 -3.01
N SER A 182 20.90 -0.69 -4.33
CA SER A 182 22.12 -1.10 -5.01
C SER A 182 23.29 -0.15 -4.76
N GLU A 183 23.04 1.16 -4.76
CA GLU A 183 24.08 2.16 -4.48
C GLU A 183 24.51 2.15 -3.00
N ILE A 184 23.57 2.00 -2.06
CA ILE A 184 23.86 1.93 -0.63
C ILE A 184 24.72 0.68 -0.32
N LEU A 185 24.35 -0.46 -0.91
CA LEU A 185 25.09 -1.71 -0.74
C LEU A 185 26.49 -1.64 -1.35
N ARG A 186 26.67 -0.94 -2.48
CA ARG A 186 28.00 -0.70 -3.07
C ARG A 186 28.94 0.04 -2.12
N LEU A 187 28.40 0.83 -1.20
CA LEU A 187 29.15 1.59 -0.21
C LEU A 187 29.36 0.86 1.11
N ASN A 188 28.88 -0.37 1.21
CA ASN A 188 28.93 -1.16 2.44
C ASN A 188 28.25 -0.45 3.63
N ILE A 189 27.22 0.35 3.36
CA ILE A 189 26.42 1.01 4.40
C ILE A 189 25.32 0.04 4.84
N ALA A 190 25.27 -0.22 6.15
CA ALA A 190 24.22 -1.04 6.73
C ALA A 190 22.90 -0.28 6.79
N LEU A 191 21.79 -0.91 6.40
CA LEU A 191 20.44 -0.39 6.59
C LEU A 191 19.62 -1.28 7.54
N PRO A 192 19.97 -1.32 8.83
CA PRO A 192 19.12 -1.97 9.81
C PRO A 192 17.74 -1.29 9.90
N PRO A 193 16.69 -1.98 10.36
CA PRO A 193 15.34 -1.45 10.54
C PRO A 193 15.29 -0.04 11.16
N GLU A 194 16.10 0.22 12.19
CA GLU A 194 16.12 1.49 12.91
C GLU A 194 16.69 2.64 12.07
N ILE A 195 17.66 2.36 11.20
CA ILE A 195 18.20 3.35 10.27
C ILE A 195 17.24 3.50 9.09
N PHE A 196 16.74 2.40 8.54
CA PHE A 196 15.81 2.39 7.44
C PHE A 196 14.57 3.25 7.75
N GLU A 197 13.95 3.02 8.91
CA GLU A 197 12.80 3.81 9.38
C GLU A 197 13.16 5.29 9.55
N LYS A 198 14.38 5.63 9.98
CA LYS A 198 14.82 7.03 10.12
C LYS A 198 15.00 7.74 8.79
N VAL A 199 15.53 7.06 7.78
CA VAL A 199 15.99 7.69 6.54
C VAL A 199 15.06 7.49 5.34
N PHE A 200 14.04 6.64 5.44
CA PHE A 200 13.06 6.45 4.37
C PHE A 200 11.63 6.77 4.79
N ASP A 201 10.86 7.34 3.86
CA ASP A 201 9.40 7.37 3.95
C ASP A 201 8.89 6.13 3.20
N PHE A 202 8.28 5.23 3.95
CA PHE A 202 7.71 3.98 3.47
C PHE A 202 6.69 4.15 2.34
N ASP A 203 5.93 5.24 2.35
CA ASP A 203 4.92 5.51 1.31
C ASP A 203 5.53 5.98 0.00
N CYS A 204 6.79 6.40 0.05
CA CYS A 204 7.56 6.80 -1.12
C CYS A 204 8.42 5.65 -1.68
N CYS A 205 8.49 4.52 -0.99
CA CYS A 205 9.25 3.35 -1.41
C CYS A 205 8.45 2.48 -2.39
N THR A 206 9.11 2.05 -3.46
CA THR A 206 8.53 1.01 -4.33
C THR A 206 8.49 -0.34 -3.63
N GLU A 207 7.50 -1.17 -3.94
CA GLU A 207 7.41 -2.56 -3.44
C GLU A 207 8.71 -3.33 -3.67
N ARG A 208 9.29 -3.18 -4.86
CA ARG A 208 10.55 -3.82 -5.23
C ARG A 208 11.71 -3.41 -4.32
N PHE A 209 11.84 -2.12 -4.01
CA PHE A 209 12.88 -1.64 -3.10
C PHE A 209 12.77 -2.29 -1.71
N VAL A 210 11.55 -2.38 -1.16
CA VAL A 210 11.34 -2.96 0.17
C VAL A 210 11.60 -4.47 0.16
N VAL A 211 11.18 -5.18 -0.89
CA VAL A 211 11.48 -6.61 -1.05
C VAL A 211 12.99 -6.86 -1.18
N ASP A 212 13.67 -6.11 -2.04
CA ASP A 212 15.13 -6.25 -2.22
C ASP A 212 15.88 -5.95 -0.92
N TRP A 213 15.42 -4.97 -0.13
CA TRP A 213 15.97 -4.65 1.18
C TRP A 213 15.76 -5.80 2.18
N LEU A 214 14.56 -6.38 2.23
CA LEU A 214 14.29 -7.54 3.08
C LEU A 214 15.15 -8.75 2.71
N ASP A 215 15.33 -9.01 1.42
CA ASP A 215 16.14 -10.12 0.94
C ASP A 215 17.63 -9.93 1.34
N TYR A 216 18.13 -8.69 1.27
CA TYR A 216 19.44 -8.36 1.82
C TYR A 216 19.54 -8.63 3.33
N ILE A 217 18.54 -8.19 4.10
CA ILE A 217 18.50 -8.40 5.56
C ILE A 217 18.43 -9.90 5.90
N ALA A 218 17.65 -10.68 5.15
CA ALA A 218 17.51 -12.13 5.33
C ALA A 218 18.85 -12.85 5.16
N VAL A 219 19.62 -12.52 4.11
CA VAL A 219 20.93 -13.15 3.88
C VAL A 219 21.93 -12.76 4.97
N ALA A 220 21.96 -11.49 5.37
CA ALA A 220 22.81 -11.04 6.48
C ALA A 220 22.48 -11.76 7.80
N TYR A 221 21.23 -12.19 7.98
CA TYR A 221 20.81 -13.02 9.11
C TYR A 221 21.34 -14.46 8.98
N ASP A 222 21.10 -15.13 7.85
CA ASP A 222 21.33 -16.58 7.63
C ASP A 222 22.81 -17.00 7.61
N GLU A 223 23.74 -16.12 7.22
CA GLU A 223 25.19 -16.41 7.15
C GLU A 223 25.85 -16.83 8.48
N LYS A 224 25.15 -16.83 9.62
CA LYS A 224 25.72 -17.27 10.92
C LYS A 224 25.04 -18.47 11.60
N GLU A 225 23.94 -19.02 11.09
CA GLU A 225 23.35 -20.26 11.66
C GLU A 225 23.97 -21.57 11.09
N GLY A 226 24.94 -21.49 10.17
CA GLY A 226 25.75 -22.66 9.76
C GLY A 226 25.86 -22.90 8.25
N GLY A 227 25.42 -21.99 7.39
CA GLY A 227 25.58 -22.08 5.94
C GLY A 227 26.84 -21.37 5.44
N SER A 228 27.89 -22.13 5.10
CA SER A 228 29.03 -21.60 4.34
C SER A 228 28.64 -21.40 2.87
N LEU A 229 28.43 -20.16 2.43
CA LEU A 229 28.47 -19.81 1.01
C LEU A 229 29.25 -18.51 0.77
N ARG A 230 30.23 -18.63 -0.12
CA ARG A 230 31.04 -17.54 -0.68
C ARG A 230 30.20 -16.76 -1.70
N ALA A 231 30.13 -15.46 -1.53
CA ALA A 231 30.83 -14.52 -2.40
C ALA A 231 30.58 -14.63 -3.94
N GLY A 232 29.40 -14.28 -4.47
CA GLY A 232 29.09 -14.09 -5.91
C GLY A 232 29.14 -12.66 -6.50
N SER A 233 29.28 -12.57 -7.83
CA SER A 233 29.43 -11.35 -8.64
C SER A 233 28.16 -10.96 -9.38
N LEU A 234 27.98 -9.65 -9.64
CA LEU A 234 26.91 -9.09 -10.46
C LEU A 234 27.24 -9.25 -11.96
N GLU A 235 26.44 -10.01 -12.71
CA GLU A 235 26.43 -9.95 -14.19
C GLU A 235 25.13 -9.30 -14.65
N ILE A 236 25.25 -8.30 -15.51
CA ILE A 236 24.13 -7.58 -16.12
C ILE A 236 23.81 -8.29 -17.44
N ASP A 237 22.70 -9.01 -17.52
CA ASP A 237 22.14 -9.46 -18.80
C ASP A 237 21.31 -8.31 -19.40
N PRO A 238 21.71 -7.72 -20.55
CA PRO A 238 20.99 -6.61 -21.16
C PRO A 238 19.61 -6.98 -21.71
N SER A 239 19.22 -8.26 -21.68
CA SER A 239 18.07 -8.77 -22.44
C SER A 239 16.86 -9.22 -21.60
N ASN A 240 16.93 -9.22 -20.27
CA ASN A 240 15.79 -9.59 -19.42
C ASN A 240 15.78 -8.87 -18.06
N ALA A 241 14.67 -8.21 -17.72
CA ALA A 241 14.47 -7.41 -16.51
C ALA A 241 14.28 -8.24 -15.21
N SER A 242 15.04 -9.32 -15.02
CA SER A 242 15.06 -10.12 -13.79
C SER A 242 16.46 -10.09 -13.16
N LEU A 243 16.60 -9.47 -11.98
CA LEU A 243 17.82 -9.48 -11.19
C LEU A 243 18.02 -10.88 -10.58
N LYS A 244 19.13 -11.54 -10.89
CA LYS A 244 19.61 -12.73 -10.14
C LYS A 244 20.86 -12.33 -9.36
N TRP A 245 20.80 -12.50 -8.04
CA TRP A 245 21.85 -12.13 -7.11
C TRP A 245 22.69 -13.35 -6.68
N SER A 246 23.99 -13.14 -6.42
CA SER A 246 24.88 -14.13 -5.80
C SER A 246 25.90 -13.42 -4.85
N PRO A 247 26.31 -14.00 -3.69
CA PRO A 247 26.63 -13.19 -2.49
C PRO A 247 28.10 -12.80 -2.14
N LYS A 248 28.83 -11.86 -2.82
CA LYS A 248 30.05 -11.10 -2.32
C LYS A 248 30.40 -11.06 -0.81
N SER A 249 31.57 -11.55 -0.34
CA SER A 249 32.01 -11.53 1.08
C SER A 249 32.39 -10.13 1.58
N GLY A 250 31.82 -9.70 2.72
CA GLY A 250 32.21 -8.47 3.42
C GLY A 250 31.06 -7.67 4.03
N LEU A 251 29.99 -8.34 4.48
CA LEU A 251 28.81 -7.66 5.02
C LEU A 251 29.15 -6.77 6.23
N PRO A 252 28.50 -5.59 6.35
CA PRO A 252 28.59 -4.75 7.54
C PRO A 252 28.17 -5.54 8.79
N LYS A 253 28.86 -5.31 9.91
CA LYS A 253 28.51 -5.95 11.19
C LYS A 253 27.20 -5.38 11.74
N ILE A 254 26.08 -6.00 11.40
CA ILE A 254 24.80 -5.79 12.08
C ILE A 254 24.83 -6.57 13.41
N ILE A 255 24.54 -5.90 14.53
CA ILE A 255 24.41 -6.52 15.85
C ILE A 255 23.05 -7.22 15.91
N LYS A 256 23.05 -8.54 16.15
CA LYS A 256 21.94 -9.46 15.89
C LYS A 256 21.09 -9.73 17.13
N THR A 257 19.77 -9.73 16.96
CA THR A 257 18.79 -10.44 17.78
C THR A 257 17.72 -11.03 16.86
N SER A 258 17.04 -12.12 17.25
CA SER A 258 15.87 -12.66 16.53
C SER A 258 14.78 -11.60 16.31
N SER A 259 14.74 -10.57 17.16
CA SER A 259 13.86 -9.41 16.99
C SER A 259 14.16 -8.58 15.74
N PHE A 260 15.38 -8.62 15.19
CA PHE A 260 15.79 -7.73 14.09
C PHE A 260 15.13 -8.09 12.76
N TYR A 261 15.12 -9.37 12.38
CA TYR A 261 14.46 -9.81 11.15
C TYR A 261 12.95 -9.65 11.24
N LEU A 262 12.37 -9.98 12.40
CA LEU A 262 10.94 -9.76 12.67
C LEU A 262 10.59 -8.27 12.61
N GLN A 263 11.44 -7.37 13.12
CA GLN A 263 11.25 -5.92 12.97
C GLN A 263 11.31 -5.50 11.50
N ALA A 264 12.23 -6.04 10.70
CA ALA A 264 12.31 -5.75 9.27
C ALA A 264 11.02 -6.19 8.54
N LEU A 265 10.59 -7.44 8.75
CA LEU A 265 9.33 -7.97 8.23
C LEU A 265 8.12 -7.13 8.70
N SER A 266 8.13 -6.73 9.96
CA SER A 266 7.10 -5.88 10.55
C SER A 266 6.99 -4.52 9.89
N LEU A 267 8.12 -3.90 9.53
CA LEU A 267 8.15 -2.62 8.84
C LEU A 267 7.66 -2.77 7.40
N ALA A 268 8.12 -3.83 6.71
CA ALA A 268 7.67 -4.14 5.36
C ALA A 268 6.17 -4.46 5.29
N ALA A 269 5.59 -5.06 6.33
CA ALA A 269 4.16 -5.31 6.41
C ALA A 269 3.31 -4.03 6.54
N LEU A 270 3.90 -2.90 6.95
CA LEU A 270 3.22 -1.61 7.08
C LEU A 270 3.30 -0.73 5.82
N ALA A 271 4.08 -1.14 4.83
CA ALA A 271 4.60 -0.26 3.80
C ALA A 271 4.77 -0.97 2.46
N PRO A 272 4.53 -0.30 1.31
CA PRO A 272 3.93 1.02 1.16
C PRO A 272 2.41 1.01 1.47
N THR A 273 1.83 2.16 1.84
CA THR A 273 0.40 2.23 2.23
C THR A 273 -0.57 1.72 1.14
N ASN A 274 -0.20 1.82 -0.14
CA ASN A 274 -0.99 1.33 -1.27
C ASN A 274 -0.39 0.07 -1.93
N ALA A 275 0.19 -0.84 -1.14
CA ALA A 275 0.78 -2.06 -1.70
C ALA A 275 -0.25 -3.02 -2.31
N THR A 276 0.19 -3.76 -3.33
CA THR A 276 -0.54 -4.81 -4.00
C THR A 276 -0.70 -6.04 -3.10
N LEU A 277 -1.67 -6.90 -3.42
CA LEU A 277 -1.84 -8.17 -2.70
C LEU A 277 -0.63 -9.10 -2.91
N SER A 278 -0.03 -9.08 -4.10
CA SER A 278 1.19 -9.84 -4.42
C SER A 278 2.35 -9.47 -3.51
N TYR A 279 2.49 -8.17 -3.19
CA TYR A 279 3.48 -7.72 -2.23
C TYR A 279 3.24 -8.31 -0.84
N TYR A 280 2.03 -8.20 -0.29
CA TYR A 280 1.72 -8.77 1.03
C TYR A 280 1.90 -10.29 1.08
N GLU A 281 1.58 -10.99 0.00
CA GLU A 281 1.84 -12.44 -0.12
C GLU A 281 3.34 -12.74 -0.04
N SER A 282 4.17 -11.96 -0.73
CA SER A 282 5.63 -12.03 -0.69
C SER A 282 6.18 -11.79 0.73
N ILE A 283 5.64 -10.82 1.47
CA ILE A 283 6.03 -10.56 2.86
C ILE A 283 5.64 -11.71 3.78
N LEU A 284 4.40 -12.18 3.69
CA LEU A 284 3.89 -13.27 4.54
C LEU A 284 4.62 -14.59 4.27
N ALA A 285 4.99 -14.87 3.02
CA ALA A 285 5.76 -16.05 2.64
C ALA A 285 7.18 -16.09 3.23
N ARG A 286 7.69 -14.96 3.73
CA ARG A 286 9.00 -14.85 4.39
C ARG A 286 8.96 -15.13 5.89
N ALA A 287 7.77 -15.31 6.48
CA ALA A 287 7.64 -15.73 7.86
C ALA A 287 8.29 -17.12 8.06
N ARG A 288 9.21 -17.22 9.02
CA ARG A 288 9.98 -18.44 9.31
C ARG A 288 9.36 -19.27 10.40
N SER A 289 8.48 -18.66 11.18
CA SER A 289 7.69 -19.35 12.19
C SER A 289 6.23 -18.94 12.12
N LEU A 290 5.42 -19.76 12.77
CA LEU A 290 4.00 -19.52 12.97
C LEU A 290 3.72 -18.26 13.79
N GLU A 291 4.56 -17.97 14.78
CA GLU A 291 4.45 -16.78 15.63
C GLU A 291 4.72 -15.52 14.81
N GLU A 292 5.74 -15.54 13.94
CA GLU A 292 6.01 -14.45 13.00
C GLU A 292 4.85 -14.27 12.02
N LEU A 293 4.30 -15.37 11.47
CA LEU A 293 3.17 -15.31 10.56
C LEU A 293 1.95 -14.68 11.24
N ARG A 294 1.63 -15.08 12.48
CA ARG A 294 0.53 -14.49 13.28
C ARG A 294 0.75 -13.00 13.50
N TYR A 295 1.96 -12.61 13.85
CA TYR A 295 2.32 -11.22 14.08
C TYR A 295 2.14 -10.37 12.81
N LEU A 296 2.61 -10.86 11.66
CA LEU A 296 2.47 -10.14 10.38
C LEU A 296 1.02 -10.05 9.93
N ILE A 297 0.23 -11.11 10.15
CA ILE A 297 -1.20 -11.13 9.85
C ILE A 297 -1.94 -10.06 10.63
N TYR A 298 -1.68 -9.96 11.93
CA TYR A 298 -2.26 -8.93 12.78
C TYR A 298 -1.94 -7.53 12.21
N ARG A 299 -0.67 -7.27 11.88
CA ARG A 299 -0.21 -5.98 11.36
C ARG A 299 -0.81 -5.62 10.00
N ILE A 300 -0.92 -6.58 9.09
CA ILE A 300 -1.53 -6.37 7.77
C ILE A 300 -3.05 -6.13 7.92
N SER A 301 -3.71 -6.87 8.81
CA SER A 301 -5.16 -6.74 9.04
C SER A 301 -5.54 -5.38 9.62
N GLU A 302 -4.73 -4.83 10.52
CA GLU A 302 -4.92 -3.47 11.05
C GLU A 302 -4.78 -2.41 9.94
N LYS A 303 -3.78 -2.56 9.06
CA LYS A 303 -3.48 -1.57 8.02
C LYS A 303 -4.45 -1.67 6.83
N ARG A 304 -4.89 -2.88 6.51
CA ARG A 304 -5.67 -3.20 5.30
C ARG A 304 -6.84 -4.13 5.65
N PRO A 305 -7.92 -3.60 6.24
CA PRO A 305 -9.08 -4.40 6.67
C PRO A 305 -10.01 -4.82 5.51
N ASP A 306 -9.55 -4.76 4.25
CA ASP A 306 -10.40 -5.10 3.11
C ASP A 306 -10.53 -6.62 2.89
N ALA A 307 -11.63 -7.01 2.26
CA ALA A 307 -11.97 -8.42 2.05
C ALA A 307 -10.93 -9.19 1.21
N SER A 308 -10.18 -8.51 0.34
CA SER A 308 -9.16 -9.14 -0.50
C SER A 308 -7.92 -9.49 0.32
N ALA A 309 -7.51 -8.60 1.23
CA ALA A 309 -6.44 -8.86 2.19
C ALA A 309 -6.82 -9.99 3.14
N ALA A 310 -8.04 -9.98 3.68
CA ALA A 310 -8.55 -11.07 4.53
C ALA A 310 -8.56 -12.42 3.79
N GLY A 311 -8.96 -12.42 2.51
CA GLY A 311 -8.94 -13.61 1.66
C GLY A 311 -7.53 -14.14 1.36
N LEU A 312 -6.55 -13.25 1.20
CA LEU A 312 -5.14 -13.63 1.04
C LEU A 312 -4.61 -14.28 2.32
N VAL A 313 -4.79 -13.62 3.46
CA VAL A 313 -4.33 -14.12 4.76
C VAL A 313 -4.92 -15.50 5.05
N ALA A 314 -6.22 -15.67 4.86
CA ALA A 314 -6.90 -16.95 5.09
C ALA A 314 -6.34 -18.08 4.21
N ARG A 315 -5.96 -17.78 2.96
CA ARG A 315 -5.31 -18.77 2.06
C ARG A 315 -3.93 -19.16 2.54
N ILE A 316 -3.11 -18.20 2.96
CA ILE A 316 -1.76 -18.47 3.47
C ILE A 316 -1.84 -19.31 4.75
N LEU A 317 -2.72 -18.95 5.69
CA LEU A 317 -2.98 -19.75 6.88
C LEU A 317 -3.42 -21.18 6.53
N ALA A 318 -4.34 -21.33 5.58
CA ALA A 318 -4.82 -22.65 5.15
C ALA A 318 -3.71 -23.49 4.50
N GLN A 319 -2.82 -22.87 3.72
CA GLN A 319 -1.67 -23.56 3.10
C GLN A 319 -0.60 -23.95 4.13
N ALA A 320 -0.38 -23.11 5.14
CA ALA A 320 0.54 -23.41 6.25
C ALA A 320 -0.01 -24.49 7.20
N SER A 321 -1.31 -24.77 7.14
CA SER A 321 -1.98 -25.75 7.99
C SER A 321 -1.71 -27.18 7.55
N SER A 322 -0.82 -27.87 8.26
CA SER A 322 -0.56 -29.31 8.04
C SER A 322 -0.96 -30.21 9.22
N ASP A 323 -1.21 -29.63 10.41
CA ASP A 323 -1.53 -30.35 11.65
C ASP A 323 -2.90 -29.92 12.20
N PRO A 324 -3.77 -30.87 12.60
CA PRO A 324 -4.99 -30.58 13.37
C PRO A 324 -4.82 -29.56 14.49
N LYS A 325 -3.72 -29.60 15.26
CA LYS A 325 -3.49 -28.64 16.34
C LYS A 325 -3.43 -27.21 15.84
N PHE A 326 -2.74 -27.00 14.72
CA PHE A 326 -2.63 -25.68 14.09
C PHE A 326 -3.99 -25.14 13.63
N ILE A 327 -4.79 -26.01 13.01
CA ILE A 327 -6.13 -25.66 12.53
C ILE A 327 -7.01 -25.23 13.70
N THR A 328 -6.94 -25.96 14.81
CA THR A 328 -7.67 -25.62 16.05
C THR A 328 -7.24 -24.27 16.61
N GLU A 329 -5.93 -24.03 16.74
CA GLU A 329 -5.43 -22.76 17.28
C GLU A 329 -5.88 -21.57 16.42
N ILE A 330 -5.71 -21.62 15.10
CA ILE A 330 -6.12 -20.52 14.19
C ILE A 330 -7.64 -20.35 14.17
N ALA A 331 -8.39 -21.45 14.17
CA ALA A 331 -9.84 -21.39 14.16
C ALA A 331 -10.41 -20.74 15.43
N LEU A 332 -9.70 -20.81 16.56
CA LEU A 332 -10.14 -20.28 17.86
C LEU A 332 -9.51 -18.95 18.26
N ASP A 333 -8.41 -18.53 17.62
CA ASP A 333 -7.67 -17.32 18.00
C ASP A 333 -8.53 -16.05 17.89
N GLU A 334 -8.92 -15.47 19.03
CA GLU A 334 -9.74 -14.27 19.09
C GLU A 334 -9.02 -13.01 18.61
N ASN A 335 -7.68 -13.06 18.50
CA ASN A 335 -6.90 -11.95 17.97
C ASN A 335 -6.90 -11.92 16.44
N ILE A 336 -7.41 -12.97 15.77
CA ILE A 336 -7.57 -13.01 14.32
C ILE A 336 -8.96 -12.49 13.95
N ASP A 337 -8.99 -11.53 13.01
CA ASP A 337 -10.22 -10.97 12.47
C ASP A 337 -11.23 -12.07 12.08
N VAL A 338 -12.50 -11.85 12.43
CA VAL A 338 -13.56 -12.84 12.24
C VAL A 338 -13.76 -13.23 10.78
N ASN A 339 -13.54 -12.31 9.83
CA ASN A 339 -13.67 -12.61 8.40
C ASN A 339 -12.53 -13.51 7.93
N ILE A 340 -11.32 -13.28 8.43
CA ILE A 340 -10.16 -14.15 8.17
C ILE A 340 -10.43 -15.55 8.71
N ARG A 341 -10.89 -15.67 9.96
CA ARG A 341 -11.21 -16.97 10.56
C ARG A 341 -12.30 -17.72 9.80
N ASN A 342 -13.39 -17.05 9.46
CA ASN A 342 -14.48 -17.66 8.69
C ASN A 342 -14.01 -18.12 7.32
N ARG A 343 -13.19 -17.30 6.64
CA ARG A 343 -12.62 -17.67 5.34
C ARG A 343 -11.62 -18.81 5.44
N PHE A 344 -10.80 -18.83 6.48
CA PHE A 344 -9.86 -19.92 6.78
C PHE A 344 -10.61 -21.24 6.98
N ARG A 345 -11.63 -21.26 7.85
CA ARG A 345 -12.48 -22.43 8.09
C ARG A 345 -13.11 -22.96 6.80
N TYR A 346 -13.66 -22.06 5.98
CA TYR A 346 -14.20 -22.41 4.67
C TYR A 346 -13.15 -23.05 3.76
N LEU A 347 -11.93 -22.50 3.70
CA LEU A 347 -10.84 -23.04 2.88
C LEU A 347 -10.38 -24.42 3.36
N ILE A 348 -10.33 -24.65 4.67
CA ILE A 348 -10.05 -25.98 5.23
C ILE A 348 -11.12 -26.99 4.79
N ILE A 349 -12.40 -26.63 4.85
CA ILE A 349 -13.50 -27.50 4.37
C ILE A 349 -13.38 -27.74 2.85
N ALA A 350 -13.19 -26.68 2.07
CA ALA A 350 -13.10 -26.71 0.61
C ALA A 350 -11.88 -27.50 0.09
N SER A 351 -10.78 -27.53 0.86
CA SER A 351 -9.59 -28.34 0.53
C SER A 351 -9.88 -29.85 0.54
N GLY A 352 -10.96 -30.28 1.19
CA GLY A 352 -11.28 -31.69 1.37
C GLY A 352 -10.38 -32.40 2.39
N SER A 353 -9.51 -31.70 3.12
CA SER A 353 -8.62 -32.29 4.13
C SER A 353 -9.41 -33.04 5.21
N PRO A 354 -9.26 -34.38 5.32
CA PRO A 354 -9.90 -35.16 6.38
C PRO A 354 -9.46 -34.73 7.78
N GLU A 355 -8.19 -34.42 7.95
CA GLU A 355 -7.57 -33.97 9.20
C GLU A 355 -8.14 -32.62 9.63
N GLY A 356 -8.25 -31.68 8.69
CA GLY A 356 -8.84 -30.37 8.97
C GLY A 356 -10.32 -30.44 9.32
N ARG A 357 -11.10 -31.27 8.61
CA ARG A 357 -12.51 -31.50 8.96
C ARG A 357 -12.66 -32.12 10.35
N ARG A 358 -11.79 -33.07 10.73
CA ARG A 358 -11.78 -33.63 12.09
C ARG A 358 -11.43 -32.60 13.15
N ALA A 359 -10.44 -31.75 12.89
CA ALA A 359 -10.06 -30.68 13.81
C ALA A 359 -11.23 -29.72 14.05
N LEU A 360 -11.95 -29.32 12.99
CA LEU A 360 -13.11 -28.45 13.11
C LEU A 360 -14.28 -29.12 13.87
N ILE A 361 -14.54 -30.43 13.68
CA ILE A 361 -15.57 -31.14 14.44
C ILE A 361 -15.17 -31.29 15.91
N ALA A 362 -13.88 -31.53 16.20
CA ALA A 362 -13.37 -31.60 17.56
C ALA A 362 -13.62 -30.28 18.31
N ILE A 363 -13.42 -29.14 17.65
CA ILE A 363 -13.76 -27.83 18.21
C ILE A 363 -15.24 -27.73 18.59
N ILE A 364 -16.15 -28.20 17.72
CA ILE A 364 -17.60 -28.19 17.99
C ILE A 364 -17.94 -29.13 19.16
N ALA A 365 -17.28 -30.28 19.23
CA ALA A 365 -17.45 -31.24 20.32
C ALA A 365 -16.98 -30.66 21.67
N ASP A 366 -15.84 -29.96 21.68
CA ASP A 366 -15.24 -29.42 22.91
C ASP A 366 -15.96 -28.15 23.40
N LEU A 367 -16.36 -27.26 22.48
CA LEU A 367 -16.93 -25.95 22.82
C LEU A 367 -18.46 -25.91 22.77
N GLY A 368 -19.10 -26.90 22.14
CA GLY A 368 -20.55 -26.94 21.97
C GLY A 368 -21.09 -25.66 21.33
N GLU A 369 -22.09 -25.05 21.96
CA GLU A 369 -22.74 -23.82 21.47
C GLU A 369 -21.79 -22.61 21.39
N LYS A 370 -20.62 -22.67 22.05
CA LYS A 370 -19.60 -21.62 21.96
C LYS A 370 -18.77 -21.70 20.68
N ALA A 371 -18.87 -22.78 19.89
CA ALA A 371 -18.20 -22.92 18.59
C ALA A 371 -18.89 -22.09 17.48
N SER A 372 -19.19 -20.81 17.75
CA SER A 372 -19.93 -19.97 16.83
C SER A 372 -19.20 -19.77 15.48
N GLY A 373 -19.95 -19.89 14.39
CA GLY A 373 -19.44 -19.76 13.03
C GLY A 373 -18.73 -21.00 12.46
N ILE A 374 -18.91 -22.18 13.06
CA ILE A 374 -18.55 -23.48 12.45
C ILE A 374 -19.80 -24.36 12.43
N GLU A 375 -20.35 -24.62 11.25
CA GLU A 375 -21.57 -25.42 11.10
C GLU A 375 -21.23 -26.86 10.72
N VAL A 376 -21.86 -27.83 11.40
CA VAL A 376 -21.56 -29.25 11.20
C VAL A 376 -21.93 -29.71 9.79
N ASP A 377 -23.05 -29.24 9.25
CA ASP A 377 -23.49 -29.51 7.88
C ASP A 377 -22.50 -28.99 6.83
N SER A 378 -21.97 -27.78 7.04
CA SER A 378 -20.90 -27.20 6.21
C SER A 378 -19.65 -28.09 6.17
N ILE A 379 -19.25 -28.66 7.31
CA ILE A 379 -18.11 -29.61 7.36
C ILE A 379 -18.38 -30.90 6.59
N LEU A 380 -19.65 -31.29 6.41
CA LEU A 380 -20.03 -32.49 5.68
C LEU A 380 -20.17 -32.25 4.17
N VAL A 381 -20.17 -31.01 3.68
CA VAL A 381 -20.34 -30.71 2.24
C VAL A 381 -19.30 -31.44 1.38
N GLY A 382 -19.75 -32.01 0.27
CA GLY A 382 -18.91 -32.74 -0.69
C GLY A 382 -18.55 -34.18 -0.29
N LEU A 383 -18.89 -34.63 0.92
CA LEU A 383 -18.72 -36.03 1.31
C LEU A 383 -19.93 -36.88 0.90
N SER A 384 -19.69 -38.13 0.52
CA SER A 384 -20.73 -39.15 0.38
C SER A 384 -21.39 -39.51 1.73
N PHE A 385 -22.46 -40.30 1.67
CA PHE A 385 -23.14 -40.84 2.86
C PHE A 385 -22.17 -41.58 3.79
N ASP A 386 -21.37 -42.51 3.24
CA ASP A 386 -20.43 -43.33 4.02
C ASP A 386 -19.26 -42.53 4.59
N GLU A 387 -18.70 -41.60 3.81
CA GLU A 387 -17.62 -40.72 4.28
C GLU A 387 -18.09 -39.82 5.42
N SER A 388 -19.31 -39.31 5.34
CA SER A 388 -19.91 -38.48 6.39
C SER A 388 -20.07 -39.27 7.69
N ILE A 389 -20.59 -40.50 7.63
CA ILE A 389 -20.74 -41.37 8.80
C ILE A 389 -19.37 -41.72 9.39
N LYS A 390 -18.39 -42.03 8.53
CA LYS A 390 -17.03 -42.38 8.96
C LYS A 390 -16.36 -41.21 9.68
N LEU A 391 -16.50 -39.99 9.14
CA LEU A 391 -15.95 -38.77 9.73
C LEU A 391 -16.58 -38.46 11.09
N MET A 392 -17.90 -38.60 11.22
CA MET A 392 -18.63 -38.25 12.45
C MET A 392 -18.53 -39.30 13.56
N ARG A 393 -18.21 -40.54 13.22
CA ARG A 393 -18.19 -41.69 14.15
C ARG A 393 -17.53 -41.42 15.52
N PRO A 394 -16.33 -40.81 15.61
CA PRO A 394 -15.67 -40.60 16.90
C PRO A 394 -16.26 -39.44 17.71
N PHE A 395 -17.15 -38.62 17.14
CA PHE A 395 -17.61 -37.37 17.74
C PHE A 395 -19.06 -37.40 18.22
N TRP A 396 -19.86 -38.39 17.81
CA TRP A 396 -21.30 -38.43 18.08
C TRP A 396 -21.66 -38.20 19.56
N GLU A 397 -20.96 -38.85 20.49
CA GLU A 397 -21.25 -38.75 21.92
C GLU A 397 -20.85 -37.40 22.53
N ALA A 398 -19.87 -36.72 21.95
CA ALA A 398 -19.37 -35.45 22.46
C ALA A 398 -20.19 -34.25 21.94
N LEU A 399 -20.88 -34.39 20.80
CA LEU A 399 -21.71 -33.34 20.23
C LEU A 399 -22.99 -33.13 21.05
N THR A 400 -23.48 -31.88 21.08
CA THR A 400 -24.79 -31.54 21.64
C THR A 400 -25.94 -32.13 20.81
N LEU A 401 -27.13 -32.24 21.40
CA LEU A 401 -28.32 -32.76 20.71
C LEU A 401 -28.60 -31.98 19.41
N HIS A 402 -28.47 -30.65 19.44
CA HIS A 402 -28.67 -29.80 18.26
C HIS A 402 -27.66 -30.14 17.15
N HIS A 403 -26.37 -30.23 17.47
CA HIS A 403 -25.33 -30.56 16.49
C HIS A 403 -25.51 -31.96 15.90
N ARG A 404 -25.93 -32.94 16.71
CA ARG A 404 -26.27 -34.29 16.22
C ARG A 404 -27.44 -34.24 15.24
N ALA A 405 -28.50 -33.49 15.55
CA ALA A 405 -29.66 -33.35 14.68
C ALA A 405 -29.28 -32.75 13.32
N VAL A 406 -28.55 -31.63 13.31
CA VAL A 406 -28.06 -30.98 12.09
C VAL A 406 -27.19 -31.92 11.26
N ALA A 407 -26.26 -32.63 11.90
CA ALA A 407 -25.41 -33.60 11.21
C ALA A 407 -26.22 -34.73 10.57
N LEU A 408 -27.21 -35.28 11.28
CA LEU A 408 -28.04 -36.37 10.80
C LEU A 408 -28.99 -35.91 9.67
N ASP A 409 -29.48 -34.68 9.71
CA ASP A 409 -30.24 -34.09 8.60
C ASP A 409 -29.35 -33.92 7.36
N ALA A 410 -28.13 -33.39 7.52
CA ALA A 410 -27.17 -33.25 6.44
C ALA A 410 -26.73 -34.60 5.83
N ILE A 411 -26.59 -35.65 6.64
CA ILE A 411 -26.30 -37.01 6.17
C ILE A 411 -27.53 -37.61 5.46
N SER A 412 -28.74 -37.38 6.00
CA SER A 412 -29.97 -37.89 5.43
C SER A 412 -30.23 -37.34 4.02
N ALA A 413 -29.83 -36.10 3.74
CA ALA A 413 -29.94 -35.50 2.41
C ALA A 413 -29.09 -36.21 1.33
N LYS A 414 -28.15 -37.07 1.74
CA LYS A 414 -27.21 -37.79 0.86
C LYS A 414 -27.62 -39.25 0.60
N VAL A 415 -28.71 -39.69 1.20
CA VAL A 415 -29.21 -41.06 1.08
C VAL A 415 -29.79 -41.29 -0.31
N VAL A 416 -29.27 -42.26 -1.04
CA VAL A 416 -29.71 -42.57 -2.41
C VAL A 416 -30.32 -43.97 -2.53
N SER A 417 -30.07 -44.87 -1.57
CA SER A 417 -30.51 -46.26 -1.60
C SER A 417 -31.35 -46.67 -0.38
N GLU A 418 -32.09 -47.78 -0.51
CA GLU A 418 -32.91 -48.32 0.57
C GLU A 418 -32.07 -48.86 1.75
N SER A 419 -30.91 -49.44 1.46
CA SER A 419 -29.95 -49.87 2.48
C SER A 419 -29.38 -48.69 3.28
N GLU A 420 -29.11 -47.56 2.63
CA GLU A 420 -28.71 -46.32 3.31
C GLU A 420 -29.85 -45.72 4.13
N ARG A 421 -31.10 -45.76 3.65
CA ARG A 421 -32.27 -45.34 4.44
C ARG A 421 -32.39 -46.14 5.73
N HIS A 422 -32.20 -47.46 5.66
CA HIS A 422 -32.22 -48.32 6.84
C HIS A 422 -31.09 -47.96 7.82
N ARG A 423 -29.87 -47.77 7.32
CA ARG A 423 -28.72 -47.32 8.14
C ARG A 423 -28.94 -45.94 8.76
N MET A 424 -29.55 -45.02 8.02
CA MET A 424 -29.87 -43.67 8.50
C MET A 424 -30.90 -43.72 9.64
N LYS A 425 -31.90 -44.60 9.55
CA LYS A 425 -32.86 -44.85 10.62
C LYS A 425 -32.16 -45.32 11.90
N LEU A 426 -31.28 -46.33 11.79
CA LEU A 426 -30.48 -46.82 12.92
C LEU A 426 -29.60 -45.74 13.54
N LEU A 427 -29.03 -44.84 12.73
CA LEU A 427 -28.24 -43.72 13.24
C LEU A 427 -29.09 -42.70 14.00
N ARG A 428 -30.29 -42.35 13.49
CA ARG A 428 -31.22 -41.45 14.20
C ARG A 428 -31.69 -42.06 15.51
N ASP A 429 -32.10 -43.32 15.48
CA ASP A 429 -32.58 -44.03 16.67
C ASP A 429 -31.52 -44.13 17.76
N ARG A 430 -30.23 -44.16 17.39
CA ARG A 430 -29.11 -44.26 18.32
C ARG A 430 -28.66 -42.92 18.92
N TYR A 431 -28.74 -41.83 18.15
CA TYR A 431 -28.07 -40.57 18.52
C TYR A 431 -29.01 -39.39 18.75
N LEU A 432 -30.33 -39.53 18.50
CA LEU A 432 -31.36 -38.52 18.79
C LEU A 432 -32.38 -38.95 19.84
N ASN A 433 -32.56 -40.25 20.02
CA ASN A 433 -33.35 -40.83 21.09
C ASN A 433 -32.42 -41.32 22.20
#